data_AF-A0A9Q6ENH9-F1
#
_entry.id   AF-A0A9Q6ENH9-F1
#
_cell.length_a   1.000
_cell.length_b   1.000
_cell.length_c   1.000
_cell.angle_alpha   90.00
_cell.angle_beta   90.00
_cell.angle_gamma   90.00
#
_symmetry.space_group_name_H-M   'P 1'
#
loop_
_entity.id
_entity.type
_entity.pdbx_description
1 polymer ?
#
loop_
_entity_poly.entity_id
_entity_poly.type
_entity_poly.pdbx_seq_one_letter_code
_entity_poly.pdbx_strand_id
1 'polypeptide(L)' 'MLQVGSLVINLNAIAYVNLQAKQSYVTDRVCTVGVRVYLKASDTEGNLANLFFKGEEAEYLRKYFTSVAPQCGGVE' A
#
# COMPACT_ATOMS: atom_id res chain seq x y z
N MET A 1 10.84 7.62 -7.16
CA MET A 1 9.42 7.53 -7.55
C MET A 1 9.16 6.08 -7.98
N LEU A 2 8.02 5.49 -7.62
CA LEU A 2 7.62 4.12 -7.97
C LEU A 2 6.36 4.18 -8.83
N GLN A 3 6.39 3.57 -10.02
CA GLN A 3 5.20 3.48 -10.87
C GLN A 3 4.42 2.19 -10.55
N VAL A 4 3.12 2.32 -10.33
CA VAL A 4 2.19 1.21 -10.07
C VAL A 4 0.98 1.42 -10.96
N GLY A 5 0.85 0.61 -12.01
CA GLY A 5 -0.16 0.83 -13.04
C GLY A 5 -0.02 2.22 -13.67
N SER A 6 -1.09 3.01 -13.60
CA SER A 6 -1.12 4.40 -14.06
C SER A 6 -0.70 5.43 -13.00
N LEU A 7 -0.44 4.99 -11.76
CA LEU A 7 -0.07 5.87 -10.65
C LEU A 7 1.45 5.96 -10.47
N VAL A 8 1.93 7.13 -10.08
CA VAL A 8 3.33 7.35 -9.67
C VAL A 8 3.35 7.74 -8.21
N ILE A 9 3.95 6.88 -7.38
CA ILE A 9 4.05 7.03 -5.93
C ILE A 9 5.41 7.61 -5.56
N ASN A 10 5.41 8.71 -4.81
CA ASN A 10 6.63 9.22 -4.19
C ASN A 10 6.97 8.40 -2.94
N LEU A 11 8.04 7.60 -2.99
CA LEU A 11 8.48 6.76 -1.87
C LEU A 11 8.76 7.57 -0.60
N ASN A 12 9.23 8.81 -0.72
CA ASN A 12 9.50 9.68 0.44
C ASN A 12 8.22 10.15 1.14
N ALA A 13 7.08 10.09 0.46
CA ALA A 13 5.78 10.40 1.00
C ALA A 13 5.10 9.20 1.67
N ILE A 14 5.69 8.00 1.60
CA ILE A 14 5.16 6.80 2.25
C ILE A 14 5.54 6.83 3.73
N ALA A 15 4.54 6.60 4.59
CA ALA A 15 4.73 6.36 6.02
C ALA A 15 5.06 4.88 6.26
N TYR A 16 4.19 3.98 5.81
CA TYR A 16 4.40 2.53 5.85
C TYR A 16 3.52 1.82 4.82
N VAL A 17 3.77 0.52 4.62
CA VAL A 17 3.04 -0.31 3.65
C VAL A 17 2.57 -1.59 4.32
N ASN A 18 1.29 -1.94 4.14
CA ASN A 18 0.73 -3.21 4.56
C ASN A 18 0.53 -4.11 3.32
N LEU A 19 1.35 -5.16 3.21
CA LEU A 19 1.39 -6.06 2.05
C LEU A 19 0.21 -7.06 1.98
N GLN A 20 -0.55 -7.21 3.07
CA GLN A 20 -1.69 -8.11 3.19
C GLN A 20 -2.93 -7.37 3.73
N ALA A 21 -3.11 -6.13 3.32
CA ALA A 21 -4.23 -5.32 3.77
C ALA A 21 -5.56 -5.91 3.30
N LYS A 22 -6.54 -5.94 4.20
CA LYS A 22 -7.91 -6.34 3.88
C LYS A 22 -8.75 -5.10 3.66
N GLN A 23 -9.49 -5.09 2.55
CA GLN A 23 -10.57 -4.14 2.32
C GLN A 23 -11.90 -4.91 2.34
N SER A 24 -12.74 -4.58 3.30
CA SER A 24 -14.11 -5.07 3.41
C SER A 24 -15.07 -3.92 3.19
N TYR A 25 -16.02 -4.08 2.27
CA TYR A 25 -17.17 -3.19 2.17
C TYR A 25 -18.26 -3.73 3.09
N VAL A 26 -18.85 -2.85 3.90
CA VAL A 26 -19.91 -3.19 4.87
C VAL A 26 -21.10 -3.86 4.17
N THR A 27 -21.31 -3.55 2.89
CA THR A 27 -22.45 -3.99 2.09
C THR A 27 -22.32 -5.41 1.50
N ASP A 28 -21.13 -5.86 1.12
CA ASP A 28 -21.01 -7.04 0.26
C ASP A 28 -20.39 -8.27 0.93
N ARG A 29 -19.91 -8.18 2.18
CA ARG A 29 -19.13 -9.25 2.87
C ARG A 29 -17.91 -9.79 2.09
N VAL A 30 -17.61 -9.24 0.90
CA VAL A 30 -16.44 -9.60 0.11
C VAL A 30 -15.22 -8.93 0.73
N CYS A 31 -14.39 -9.74 1.37
CA CYS A 31 -13.06 -9.33 1.80
C CYS A 31 -12.09 -9.46 0.64
N THR A 32 -11.58 -8.34 0.14
CA THR A 32 -10.49 -8.35 -0.85
C THR A 32 -9.17 -8.18 -0.12
N VAL A 33 -8.20 -9.06 -0.41
CA VAL A 33 -6.82 -8.94 0.09
C VAL A 33 -5.98 -8.23 -0.96
N GLY A 34 -5.26 -7.19 -0.54
CA GLY A 34 -4.47 -6.34 -1.41
C GLY A 34 -3.22 -5.80 -0.72
N VAL A 35 -2.67 -4.73 -1.26
CA VAL A 35 -1.59 -3.95 -0.65
C VAL A 35 -2.14 -2.56 -0.32
N ARG A 36 -1.91 -2.09 0.89
CA ARG A 36 -2.27 -0.72 1.29
C ARG A 36 -1.00 0.09 1.56
N VAL A 37 -0.87 1.21 0.88
CA VAL A 37 0.21 2.18 1.05
C VAL A 37 -0.33 3.36 1.85
N TYR A 38 0.22 3.59 3.04
CA TYR A 38 -0.12 4.74 3.87
C TYR A 38 0.86 5.88 3.60
N LEU A 39 0.33 7.06 3.35
CA LEU A 39 1.09 8.27 3.06
C LEU A 39 1.26 9.09 4.34
N LYS A 40 2.34 9.87 4.42
CA LYS A 40 2.59 10.82 5.52
C LYS A 40 1.58 11.97 5.56
N ALA A 41 0.91 12.24 4.43
CA ALA A 41 -0.16 13.23 4.38
C ALA A 41 -1.39 12.70 5.13
N SER A 42 -2.04 13.58 5.89
CA SER A 42 -3.32 13.29 6.52
C SER A 42 -4.48 13.83 5.69
N ASP A 43 -5.63 13.19 5.80
CA ASP A 43 -6.90 13.76 5.35
C ASP A 43 -7.38 14.88 6.29
N THR A 44 -8.55 15.43 5.99
CA THR A 44 -9.19 16.51 6.75
C THR A 44 -9.56 16.14 8.18
N GLU A 45 -9.60 14.85 8.49
CA GLU A 45 -9.93 14.31 9.81
C GLU A 45 -8.66 13.89 10.59
N GLY A 46 -7.48 14.13 10.02
CA GLY A 46 -6.19 13.79 10.63
C GLY A 46 -5.78 12.33 10.45
N ASN A 47 -6.54 11.53 9.69
CA ASN A 47 -6.16 10.15 9.39
C ASN A 47 -5.13 10.11 8.26
N LEU A 48 -4.20 9.16 8.29
CA LEU A 48 -3.25 8.98 7.20
C LEU A 48 -3.99 8.63 5.90
N ALA A 49 -3.75 9.43 4.86
CA ALA A 49 -4.22 9.12 3.52
C ALA A 49 -3.60 7.78 3.08
N ASN A 50 -4.39 6.93 2.41
CA ASN A 50 -3.92 5.64 1.96
C ASN A 50 -4.45 5.27 0.57
N LEU A 51 -3.66 4.45 -0.12
CA LEU A 51 -4.00 3.89 -1.43
C LEU A 51 -4.10 2.37 -1.30
N PHE A 52 -5.15 1.78 -1.84
CA PHE A 52 -5.36 0.32 -1.83
C PHE A 52 -5.26 -0.25 -3.24
N PHE A 53 -4.34 -1.20 -3.40
CA PHE A 53 -4.04 -1.87 -4.66
C PHE A 53 -4.49 -3.32 -4.60
N LYS A 54 -4.99 -3.85 -5.72
CA LYS A 54 -5.47 -5.24 -5.87
C LYS A 54 -4.95 -5.86 -7.17
N GLY A 55 -5.07 -7.17 -7.30
CA GLY A 55 -4.64 -7.88 -8.52
C GLY A 55 -3.14 -7.70 -8.81
N GLU A 56 -2.80 -7.50 -10.07
CA GLU A 56 -1.41 -7.39 -10.56
C GLU A 56 -0.60 -6.28 -9.88
N GLU A 57 -1.24 -5.14 -9.58
CA GLU A 57 -0.59 -4.02 -8.88
C GLU A 57 -0.17 -4.42 -7.46
N ALA A 58 -1.03 -5.17 -6.77
CA ALA A 58 -0.71 -5.69 -5.43
C ALA A 58 0.44 -6.71 -5.48
N GLU A 59 0.47 -7.58 -6.49
CA GLU A 59 1.57 -8.53 -6.67
C GLU A 59 2.91 -7.83 -6.97
N TYR A 60 2.87 -6.84 -7.85
CA TYR A 60 4.04 -6.00 -8.16
C TYR A 60 4.58 -5.33 -6.89
N LEU A 61 3.70 -4.70 -6.10
CA LEU A 61 4.08 -4.03 -4.87
C LEU A 61 4.65 -4.98 -3.82
N ARG A 62 4.11 -6.20 -3.69
CA ARG A 62 4.69 -7.22 -2.81
C ARG A 62 6.10 -7.58 -3.25
N LYS A 63 6.32 -7.89 -4.52
CA LYS A 63 7.64 -8.20 -5.05
C LYS A 63 8.62 -7.06 -4.82
N TYR A 64 8.21 -5.83 -5.13
CA TYR A 64 9.01 -4.63 -4.90
C TYR A 64 9.40 -4.50 -3.43
N PHE A 65 8.43 -4.37 -2.51
CA PHE A 65 8.70 -4.11 -1.11
C PHE A 65 9.40 -5.28 -0.39
N THR A 66 9.12 -6.53 -0.75
CA THR A 66 9.88 -7.68 -0.25
C THR A 66 11.33 -7.67 -0.74
N SER A 67 11.60 -7.19 -1.97
CA SER A 67 12.98 -7.10 -2.48
C SER A 67 13.79 -5.93 -1.89
N VAL A 68 13.13 -4.82 -1.53
CA VAL A 68 13.82 -3.65 -0.93
C VAL A 68 13.86 -3.69 0.59
N ALA A 69 13.01 -4.48 1.25
CA ALA A 69 13.01 -4.57 2.71
C ALA A 69 14.35 -4.99 3.35
N PRO A 70 15.15 -5.90 2.77
CA PRO A 70 16.48 -6.21 3.28
C PRO A 70 17.43 -5.00 3.26
N GLN A 71 17.17 -4.02 2.38
CA GLN A 71 17.98 -2.81 2.22
C GLN A 71 17.54 -1.68 3.16
N CYS A 72 16.35 -1.78 3.75
CA CYS A 72 15.74 -0.75 4.62
C CYS A 72 15.62 -1.16 6.09
N GLY A 73 16.22 -2.27 6.52
CA GLY A 73 16.25 -2.70 7.93
C GLY A 73 15.30 -3.85 8.31
N GLY A 74 14.71 -4.54 7.33
CA GLY A 74 13.90 -5.75 7.54
C GLY A 74 12.39 -5.49 7.53
N VAL A 75 11.63 -6.48 7.04
CA VAL A 75 10.18 -6.58 7.28
C VAL A 75 10.04 -7.34 8.60
N GLU A 76 9.41 -6.74 9.59
CA GLU A 76 8.73 -7.51 10.66
C GLU A 76 7.30 -7.82 10.24
#